data_AF-A0A832M5S4-F1
#
_entry.id   AF-A0A832M5S4-F1
#
_cell.length_a   1.000
_cell.length_b   1.000
_cell.length_c   1.000
_cell.angle_alpha   90.00
_cell.angle_beta   90.00
_cell.angle_gamma   90.00
#
_symmetry.space_group_name_H-M   'P 1'
#
loop_
_entity.id
_entity.type
_entity.pdbx_description
1 polymer ?
#
loop_
_entity_poly.entity_id
_entity_poly.type
_entity_poly.pdbx_seq_one_letter_code
_entity_poly.pdbx_strand_id
1 'polypeptide(L)'
;MLSRATRPFCPKSTLAEVLKWKNAEEILTKHRLPCLTCPLAKLEMERLTLAQVCHIYHLDLPNLLKDLNRALIKTKASKKAGQKRRKPHTTTRQKKAVKKI
;
A
#
# COMPACT_ATOMS: atom_id res chain seq x y z
N MET A 1 11.75 20.01 -22.96
CA MET A 1 10.91 20.16 -21.75
C MET A 1 10.33 18.79 -21.39
N LEU A 2 10.91 18.08 -20.42
CA LEU A 2 10.48 16.74 -19.99
C LEU A 2 9.23 16.84 -19.10
N SER A 3 8.08 17.05 -19.75
CA SER A 3 6.79 17.17 -19.11
C SER A 3 6.16 15.77 -18.97
N ARG A 4 6.01 15.30 -17.70
CA ARG A 4 5.37 14.05 -17.19
C ARG A 4 6.32 13.00 -16.59
N ALA A 5 7.27 13.39 -15.74
CA ALA A 5 8.07 12.43 -14.97
C ALA A 5 7.28 11.88 -13.77
N THR A 6 6.60 10.75 -13.96
CA THR A 6 6.30 9.84 -12.84
C THR A 6 7.65 9.35 -12.32
N ARG A 7 8.11 9.86 -11.18
CA ARG A 7 9.45 9.55 -10.67
C ARG A 7 9.52 8.05 -10.34
N PRO A 8 10.61 7.35 -10.70
CA PRO A 8 10.83 5.97 -10.28
C PRO A 8 10.89 5.89 -8.75
N PHE A 9 10.50 4.75 -8.19
CA PHE A 9 10.65 4.50 -6.76
C PHE A 9 12.13 4.45 -6.39
N CYS A 10 12.44 5.04 -5.24
CA CYS A 10 13.79 5.15 -4.67
C CYS A 10 13.85 4.41 -3.33
N PRO A 11 15.04 4.01 -2.86
CA PRO A 11 15.20 3.35 -1.55
C PRO A 11 14.71 4.19 -0.36
N LYS A 12 14.74 5.54 -0.49
CA LYS A 12 14.25 6.50 0.49
C LYS A 12 12.74 6.73 0.43
N SER A 13 12.05 6.17 -0.57
CA SER A 13 10.60 6.28 -0.65
C SER A 13 9.95 5.50 0.50
N THR A 14 8.85 6.04 1.01
CA THR A 14 8.12 5.43 2.11
C THR A 14 7.28 4.27 1.59
N LEU A 15 7.16 3.22 2.40
CA LEU A 15 6.35 2.07 2.01
C LEU A 15 4.86 2.45 1.88
N ALA A 16 4.39 3.44 2.66
CA ALA A 16 3.06 4.02 2.51
C ALA A 16 2.79 4.62 1.11
N GLU A 17 3.75 5.29 0.48
CA GLU A 17 3.59 5.81 -0.88
C GLU A 17 3.45 4.70 -1.92
N VAL A 18 4.22 3.63 -1.73
CA VAL A 18 4.20 2.45 -2.59
C VAL A 18 2.87 1.70 -2.42
N LEU A 19 2.35 1.57 -1.20
CA LEU A 19 1.09 0.87 -0.92
C LEU A 19 -0.17 1.62 -1.39
N LYS A 20 -0.10 2.93 -1.64
CA LYS A 20 -1.18 3.64 -2.34
C LYS A 20 -1.45 3.04 -3.73
N TRP A 21 -0.48 2.33 -4.29
CA TRP A 21 -0.64 1.61 -5.54
C TRP A 21 -1.17 0.19 -5.29
N LYS A 22 -2.37 -0.10 -5.80
CA LYS A 22 -3.01 -1.43 -5.68
C LYS A 22 -2.14 -2.59 -6.17
N ASN A 23 -1.33 -2.37 -7.20
CA ASN A 23 -0.50 -3.42 -7.77
C ASN A 23 0.79 -3.66 -6.97
N ALA A 24 1.15 -2.74 -6.07
CA ALA A 24 2.32 -2.90 -5.23
C ALA A 24 2.12 -3.98 -4.16
N GLU A 25 0.90 -4.15 -3.64
CA GLU A 25 0.57 -5.22 -2.68
C GLU A 25 0.91 -6.60 -3.25
N GLU A 26 0.57 -6.86 -4.52
CA GLU A 26 0.85 -8.14 -5.18
C GLU A 26 2.35 -8.38 -5.36
N ILE A 27 3.12 -7.34 -5.70
CA ILE A 27 4.57 -7.42 -5.88
C ILE A 27 5.26 -7.65 -4.54
N LEU A 28 4.87 -6.91 -3.51
CA LEU A 28 5.40 -7.09 -2.14
C LEU A 28 5.08 -8.48 -1.59
N THR A 29 3.90 -9.02 -1.91
CA THR A 29 3.54 -10.40 -1.54
C THR A 29 4.42 -11.44 -2.26
N LYS A 30 4.73 -11.23 -3.56
CA LYS A 30 5.65 -12.10 -4.32
C LYS A 30 7.06 -12.09 -3.75
N HIS A 31 7.52 -10.93 -3.26
CA HIS A 31 8.80 -10.77 -2.57
C HIS A 31 8.77 -11.23 -1.10
N ARG A 32 7.74 -11.97 -0.67
CA ARG A 32 7.61 -12.55 0.68
C ARG A 32 7.61 -11.52 1.80
N LEU A 33 6.90 -10.41 1.65
CA LEU A 33 6.63 -9.48 2.76
C LEU A 33 5.26 -9.79 3.40
N PRO A 34 5.16 -10.68 4.42
CA PRO A 34 3.89 -11.08 5.03
C PRO A 34 3.27 -10.01 5.93
N CYS A 35 3.95 -8.89 6.17
CA CYS A 35 3.63 -7.95 7.26
C CYS A 35 2.60 -6.89 6.87
N LEU A 36 2.09 -6.88 5.64
CA LEU A 36 1.17 -5.84 5.14
C LEU A 36 -0.18 -5.81 5.89
N THR A 37 -0.56 -6.92 6.51
CA THR A 37 -1.83 -7.06 7.23
C THR A 37 -1.73 -6.74 8.72
N CYS A 38 -0.53 -6.68 9.28
CA CYS A 38 -0.32 -6.46 10.71
C CYS A 38 -0.63 -4.99 11.08
N PRO A 39 -1.43 -4.72 12.12
CA PRO A 39 -1.75 -3.36 12.55
C PRO A 39 -0.51 -2.57 12.99
N LEU A 40 0.47 -3.22 13.63
CA LEU A 40 1.74 -2.60 14.00
C LEU A 40 2.56 -2.21 12.77
N ALA A 41 2.67 -3.13 11.80
CA ALA A 41 3.36 -2.85 10.54
C ALA A 41 2.71 -1.68 9.81
N LYS A 42 1.38 -1.54 9.79
CA LYS A 42 0.72 -0.37 9.16
C LYS A 42 1.15 0.97 9.74
N LEU A 43 1.29 1.03 11.06
CA LEU A 43 1.75 2.22 11.77
C LEU A 43 3.23 2.52 11.49
N GLU A 44 4.03 1.45 11.41
CA GLU A 44 5.45 1.49 11.08
C GLU A 44 5.70 1.90 9.61
N MET A 45 4.88 1.41 8.67
CA MET A 45 5.00 1.64 7.21
C MET A 45 4.82 3.10 6.78
N GLU A 46 4.20 3.96 7.60
CA GLU A 46 4.11 5.40 7.36
C GLU A 46 5.45 6.12 7.56
N ARG A 47 6.32 5.57 8.41
CA ARG A 47 7.61 6.17 8.79
C ARG A 47 8.80 5.44 8.18
N LEU A 48 8.66 4.15 7.91
CA LEU A 48 9.71 3.30 7.35
C LEU A 48 9.88 3.47 5.84
N THR A 49 11.14 3.55 5.44
CA THR A 49 11.55 3.56 4.03
C THR A 49 11.64 2.14 3.46
N LEU A 50 11.55 2.00 2.14
CA LEU A 50 11.73 0.72 1.46
C LEU A 50 13.07 0.05 1.83
N ALA A 51 14.14 0.84 1.93
CA ALA A 51 15.46 0.32 2.30
C ALA A 51 15.47 -0.33 3.69
N GLN A 52 14.85 0.31 4.68
CA GLN A 52 14.80 -0.21 6.05
C GLN A 52 13.96 -1.47 6.14
N VAL A 53 12.79 -1.50 5.48
CA VAL A 53 11.94 -2.69 5.44
C VAL A 53 12.68 -3.85 4.79
N CYS A 54 13.32 -3.60 3.64
CA CYS A 54 14.11 -4.64 3.00
C CYS A 54 15.28 -5.11 3.88
N HIS A 55 15.89 -4.22 4.66
CA HIS A 55 16.95 -4.60 5.59
C HIS A 55 16.46 -5.47 6.74
N ILE A 56 15.35 -5.09 7.39
CA ILE A 56 14.75 -5.81 8.53
C ILE A 56 14.29 -7.21 8.10
N TYR A 57 13.66 -7.31 6.93
CA TYR A 57 13.11 -8.58 6.43
C TYR A 57 14.09 -9.33 5.51
N HIS A 58 15.34 -8.86 5.39
CA HIS A 58 16.37 -9.46 4.54
C HIS A 58 15.90 -9.70 3.09
N LEU A 59 15.26 -8.69 2.50
CA LEU A 59 14.74 -8.71 1.13
C LEU A 59 15.72 -8.04 0.15
N ASP A 60 15.69 -8.49 -1.10
CA ASP A 60 16.47 -7.90 -2.19
C ASP A 60 15.88 -6.56 -2.66
N LEU A 61 16.31 -5.49 -2.00
CA LEU A 61 16.00 -4.10 -2.36
C LEU A 61 16.18 -3.79 -3.87
N PRO A 62 17.30 -4.14 -4.54
CA PRO A 62 17.48 -3.79 -5.95
C PRO A 62 16.51 -4.52 -6.88
N ASN A 63 16.18 -5.79 -6.59
CA ASN A 63 15.23 -6.55 -7.39
C ASN A 63 13.79 -6.06 -7.17
N LEU A 64 13.43 -5.75 -5.91
CA LEU A 64 12.13 -5.17 -5.58
C LEU A 64 11.92 -3.83 -6.30
N LEU A 65 12.91 -2.93 -6.27
CA LEU A 65 12.82 -1.63 -6.95
C LEU A 65 12.66 -1.78 -8.47
N LYS A 66 13.36 -2.75 -9.09
CA LYS A 66 13.21 -3.04 -10.52
C LYS A 66 11.80 -3.51 -10.84
N ASP A 67 11.23 -4.42 -10.05
CA ASP A 67 9.88 -4.93 -10.28
C ASP A 67 8.81 -3.86 -10.07
N LEU A 68 8.93 -3.05 -9.02
CA LEU A 68 8.04 -1.92 -8.76
C LEU A 68 8.07 -0.90 -9.91
N ASN A 69 9.26 -0.54 -10.39
CA ASN A 69 9.43 0.39 -11.51
C ASN A 69 8.95 -0.20 -12.83
N ARG A 70 9.16 -1.50 -13.06
CA ARG A 70 8.65 -2.20 -14.26
C ARG A 70 7.13 -2.26 -14.26
N ALA A 71 6.51 -2.49 -13.10
CA ALA A 71 5.06 -2.46 -12.95
C ALA A 71 4.49 -1.06 -13.21
N LEU A 72 5.18 -0.01 -12.73
CA LEU A 72 4.90 1.41 -13.00
C LEU A 72 4.80 1.73 -14.50
N ILE A 73 5.66 1.11 -15.32
CA ILE A 73 5.65 1.30 -16.78
C ILE A 73 4.48 0.53 -17.40
N LYS A 74 4.24 -0.72 -16.95
CA LYS A 74 3.18 -1.59 -17.49
C LYS A 74 1.76 -1.08 -17.21
N THR A 75 1.52 -0.45 -16.06
CA THR A 75 0.17 0.02 -15.68
C THR A 75 -0.41 1.09 -16.58
N LYS A 76 0.43 1.84 -17.33
CA LYS A 76 -0.04 2.85 -18.29
C LYS A 76 -0.88 2.25 -19.44
N ALA A 77 -0.88 0.94 -19.62
CA ALA A 77 -1.57 0.25 -20.72
C ALA A 77 -2.92 -0.39 -20.35
N SER A 78 -3.36 -0.41 -19.08
CA SER A 78 -4.57 -1.16 -18.69
C SER A 78 -5.32 -0.55 -17.50
N LYS A 79 -6.62 -0.23 -17.73
CA LYS A 79 -7.70 0.11 -16.77
C LYS A 79 -7.76 1.60 -16.33
N LYS A 80 -8.74 2.46 -16.66
CA LYS A 80 -10.21 2.33 -16.88
C LYS A 80 -10.88 1.25 -16.02
N ALA A 81 -11.78 1.69 -15.13
CA ALA A 81 -12.70 0.94 -14.28
C ALA A 81 -12.34 0.85 -12.77
N GLY A 82 -12.88 1.81 -12.02
CA GLY A 82 -13.76 1.53 -10.88
C GLY A 82 -13.14 0.96 -9.59
N GLN A 83 -12.79 1.82 -8.64
CA GLN A 83 -12.84 1.42 -7.23
C GLN A 83 -14.21 1.76 -6.67
N LYS A 84 -15.05 0.72 -6.61
CA LYS A 84 -16.35 0.74 -5.92
C LYS A 84 -16.14 1.11 -4.45
N ARG A 85 -16.90 2.12 -4.04
CA ARG A 85 -17.25 2.52 -2.68
C ARG A 85 -17.37 1.31 -1.74
N ARG A 86 -16.67 1.32 -0.60
CA ARG A 86 -17.10 0.61 0.60
C ARG A 86 -17.51 1.65 1.63
N LYS A 87 -18.71 1.46 2.17
CA LYS A 87 -19.56 2.42 2.91
C LYS A 87 -18.88 2.89 4.21
N PRO A 88 -19.21 4.11 4.72
CA PRO A 88 -18.81 4.54 6.06
C PRO A 88 -19.43 3.61 7.11
N HIS A 89 -18.62 3.20 8.09
CA HIS A 89 -19.10 2.48 9.26
C HIS A 89 -19.87 3.46 10.15
N THR A 90 -21.19 3.52 10.00
CA THR A 90 -22.07 4.20 10.95
C THR A 90 -22.20 3.35 12.20
N THR A 91 -21.43 3.63 13.24
CA THR A 91 -21.79 3.19 14.60
C THR A 91 -22.75 4.20 15.18
N THR A 92 -24.03 4.01 14.89
CA THR A 92 -25.11 4.66 15.63
C THR A 92 -26.10 3.58 16.01
N ARG A 93 -26.51 3.61 17.30
CA ARG A 93 -27.69 2.96 17.91
C ARG A 93 -27.36 1.92 18.98
N GLN A 94 -27.09 2.40 20.18
CA GLN A 94 -27.66 1.80 21.40
C GLN A 94 -28.24 2.92 22.28
N LYS A 95 -29.43 3.39 21.91
CA LYS A 95 -30.40 3.95 22.85
C LYS A 95 -31.70 3.22 22.58
N LYS A 96 -32.06 2.25 23.43
CA LYS A 96 -33.41 1.71 23.48
C LYS A 96 -33.81 1.65 24.94
N ALA A 97 -34.71 2.55 25.30
CA ALA A 97 -35.41 2.59 26.56
C ALA A 97 -36.05 1.22 26.85
N VAL A 98 -35.78 0.68 28.03
CA VAL A 98 -36.65 -0.33 28.64
C VAL A 98 -37.58 0.46 29.56
N LYS A 99 -38.80 0.71 29.06
CA LYS A 99 -39.97 1.07 29.87
C LYS A 99 -41.00 -0.02 29.65
N LYS A 100 -41.20 -0.85 30.68
CA LYS A 100 -42.22 -1.88 30.95
C LYS A 100 -41.72 -2.49 32.27
N ILE A 101 -42.40 -2.40 33.41
CA ILE A 101 -43.82 -2.58 33.75
C ILE A 101 -44.20 -1.55 34.82
#